data_AF-A0A355UGZ0-F1
#
_entry.id   AF-A0A355UGZ0-F1
#
_cell.length_a   1.000
_cell.length_b   1.000
_cell.length_c   1.000
_cell.angle_alpha   90.00
_cell.angle_beta   90.00
_cell.angle_gamma   90.00
#
_symmetry.space_group_name_H-M   'P 1'
#
loop_
_entity.id
_entity.type
_entity.pdbx_description
1 polymer ?
#
loop_
_entity_poly.entity_id
_entity_poly.type
_entity_poly.pdbx_seq_one_letter_code
_entity_poly.pdbx_strand_id
1 'polypeptide(L)' 'MTTKTLNEKENVVVRFVGDSGDGMQLSGTLFSETAALDGNDIATFPDYPAEIRAPHNTVAGVSGFQVQIGKRIYSSG' A
#
# COMPACT_ATOMS: atom_id res chain seq x y z
N MET A 1 24.41 -9.71 22.64
CA MET A 1 23.02 -9.35 22.24
C MET A 1 23.11 -8.06 21.45
N THR A 2 22.76 -8.08 20.18
CA THR A 2 22.83 -6.90 19.32
C THR A 2 21.57 -6.07 19.53
N THR A 3 21.70 -4.86 20.08
CA THR A 3 20.59 -3.95 20.30
C THR A 3 20.11 -3.40 18.95
N LYS A 4 18.92 -3.81 18.51
CA LYS A 4 18.27 -3.27 17.31
C LYS A 4 17.76 -1.87 17.64
N THR A 5 18.35 -0.85 17.03
CA THR A 5 17.88 0.53 17.14
C THR A 5 16.51 0.65 16.46
N LEU A 6 15.46 0.97 17.22
CA LEU A 6 14.15 1.29 16.68
C LEU A 6 14.21 2.66 15.99
N ASN A 7 13.75 2.72 14.75
CA ASN A 7 13.66 3.96 13.99
C ASN A 7 12.19 4.32 13.87
N GLU A 8 11.71 5.15 14.80
CA GLU A 8 10.33 5.62 14.78
C GLU A 8 10.14 6.63 13.64
N LYS A 9 9.07 6.46 12.85
CA LYS A 9 8.72 7.33 11.73
C LYS A 9 7.33 7.90 11.98
N GLU A 10 7.18 9.21 11.83
CA GLU A 10 5.88 9.87 11.96
C GLU A 10 4.96 9.60 10.76
N ASN A 11 5.56 9.44 9.56
CA ASN A 11 4.86 9.14 8.32
C ASN A 11 5.58 8.02 7.58
N VAL A 12 4.82 7.09 7.02
CA VAL A 12 5.32 5.96 6.23
C VAL A 12 4.49 5.76 4.98
N VAL A 13 5.15 5.30 3.92
CA VAL A 13 4.50 4.87 2.68
C VAL A 13 4.71 3.38 2.52
N VAL A 14 3.62 2.64 2.35
CA VAL A 14 3.63 1.20 2.08
C VAL A 14 3.03 0.96 0.71
N ARG A 15 3.68 0.14 -0.12
CA ARG A 15 3.16 -0.26 -1.43
C ARG A 15 3.05 -1.77 -1.50
N PHE A 16 1.82 -2.25 -1.64
CA PHE A 16 1.51 -3.64 -1.97
C PHE A 16 1.63 -3.80 -3.48
N VAL A 17 2.35 -4.83 -3.93
CA VAL A 17 2.56 -5.13 -5.36
C VAL A 17 2.48 -6.63 -5.58
N GLY A 18 1.87 -7.04 -6.69
CA GLY A 18 1.64 -8.45 -7.02
C GLY A 18 0.98 -8.58 -8.40
N ASP A 19 0.80 -9.80 -8.87
CA ASP A 19 0.14 -10.03 -10.16
C ASP A 19 -1.34 -9.60 -10.07
N SER A 20 -1.88 -9.16 -11.20
CA SER A 20 -3.30 -8.80 -11.30
C SER A 20 -4.16 -10.01 -10.95
N GLY A 21 -5.03 -9.85 -9.94
CA GLY A 21 -5.84 -10.93 -9.39
C GLY A 21 -5.33 -11.54 -8.07
N ASP A 22 -4.10 -11.24 -7.65
CA ASP A 22 -3.54 -11.70 -6.36
C ASP A 22 -4.13 -10.97 -5.14
N GLY A 23 -4.97 -9.94 -5.38
CA GLY A 23 -5.70 -9.25 -4.32
C GLY A 23 -4.94 -8.11 -3.64
N MET A 24 -3.98 -7.48 -4.31
CA MET A 24 -3.23 -6.33 -3.74
C MET A 24 -4.13 -5.18 -3.29
N GLN A 25 -5.27 -4.99 -3.96
CA GLN A 25 -6.27 -4.01 -3.58
C GLN A 25 -7.01 -4.42 -2.31
N LEU A 26 -7.35 -5.70 -2.16
CA LEU A 26 -7.98 -6.21 -0.93
C LEU A 26 -7.01 -6.09 0.26
N SER A 27 -5.77 -6.54 0.10
CA SER A 27 -4.74 -6.42 1.14
C SER A 27 -4.48 -4.97 1.53
N GLY A 28 -4.33 -4.09 0.53
CA GLY A 28 -4.12 -2.66 0.75
C GLY A 28 -5.31 -1.97 1.43
N THR A 29 -6.54 -2.34 1.06
CA THR A 29 -7.76 -1.82 1.67
C THR A 29 -7.86 -2.24 3.13
N LEU A 30 -7.72 -3.54 3.44
CA LEU A 30 -7.80 -4.05 4.82
C LEU A 30 -6.69 -3.45 5.72
N PHE A 31 -5.48 -3.29 5.19
CA PHE A 31 -4.39 -2.64 5.90
C PHE A 31 -4.68 -1.16 6.17
N SER A 32 -5.23 -0.45 5.19
CA SER A 32 -5.62 0.95 5.34
C SER A 32 -6.74 1.10 6.38
N GLU A 33 -7.79 0.28 6.30
CA GLU A 33 -8.88 0.27 7.28
C GLU A 33 -8.37 0.03 8.70
N THR A 34 -7.49 -0.97 8.87
CA THR A 34 -6.87 -1.26 10.17
C THR A 34 -6.06 -0.07 10.69
N ALA A 35 -5.25 0.56 9.85
CA ALA A 35 -4.45 1.72 10.23
C ALA A 35 -5.33 2.94 10.58
N ALA A 36 -6.48 3.12 9.93
CA ALA A 36 -7.42 4.20 10.20
C ALA A 36 -8.14 3.96 11.53
N LEU A 37 -8.52 2.71 11.81
CA LEU A 37 -9.10 2.31 13.10
C LEU A 37 -8.12 2.53 14.27
N ASP A 38 -6.81 2.41 14.02
CA ASP A 38 -5.74 2.77 14.96
C ASP A 38 -5.52 4.29 15.11
N GLY A 39 -6.29 5.11 14.38
CA GLY A 39 -6.30 6.57 14.50
C GLY A 39 -5.27 7.31 13.63
N ASN A 40 -4.74 6.67 12.58
CA ASN A 40 -3.86 7.32 11.63
C ASN A 40 -4.64 8.06 10.54
N ASP A 41 -4.07 9.17 10.07
CA ASP A 41 -4.49 9.77 8.81
C ASP A 41 -3.98 8.92 7.65
N ILE A 42 -4.81 8.78 6.60
CA ILE A 42 -4.53 7.89 5.48
C ILE A 42 -4.79 8.56 4.14
N ALA A 43 -3.91 8.31 3.19
CA ALA A 43 -4.16 8.52 1.77
C ALA A 43 -3.83 7.26 0.97
N THR A 44 -4.73 6.83 0.10
CA THR A 44 -4.58 5.61 -0.71
C THR A 44 -4.45 5.96 -2.19
N PHE A 45 -3.59 5.22 -2.89
CA PHE A 45 -3.34 5.36 -4.33
C PHE A 45 -3.34 3.97 -4.96
N PRO A 46 -4.50 3.45 -5.38
CA PRO A 46 -4.58 2.20 -6.08
C PRO A 46 -4.02 2.34 -7.49
N ASP A 47 -3.29 1.34 -7.95
CA ASP A 47 -2.66 1.27 -9.27
C ASP A 47 -3.12 0.00 -9.97
N TYR A 48 -3.90 0.19 -11.04
CA TYR A 48 -4.49 -0.91 -11.81
C TYR A 48 -3.79 -0.98 -13.16
N PRO A 49 -3.26 -2.15 -13.57
CA PRO A 49 -2.70 -2.31 -14.89
C PRO A 49 -3.79 -2.07 -15.96
N ALA A 50 -3.39 -1.49 -17.09
CA ALA A 50 -4.30 -1.24 -18.21
C ALA A 50 -4.79 -2.55 -18.87
N GLU A 51 -4.12 -3.67 -18.60
CA GLU A 51 -4.46 -4.97 -19.17
C GLU A 51 -5.46 -5.72 -18.28
N ILE A 52 -6.68 -5.91 -18.81
CA ILE A 52 -7.73 -6.72 -18.19
C ILE A 52 -7.26 -8.16 -17.90
N ARG A 53 -6.30 -8.67 -18.69
CA ARG A 53 -5.65 -9.98 -18.49
C ARG A 53 -4.24 -9.98 -19.08
N ALA A 54 -3.29 -9.42 -18.34
CA ALA A 54 -1.88 -9.63 -18.66
C ALA A 54 -1.50 -11.11 -18.46
N PRO A 55 -0.53 -11.65 -19.21
CA PRO A 55 0.00 -12.98 -18.94
C PRO A 55 0.57 -13.04 -17.52
N HIS A 56 0.37 -14.17 -16.80
CA HIS A 56 0.96 -14.36 -15.46
C HIS A 56 2.47 -14.11 -15.49
N ASN A 57 3.00 -13.44 -14.47
CA ASN A 57 4.40 -13.04 -14.34
C ASN A 57 4.91 -12.07 -15.42
N THR A 58 4.12 -11.05 -15.78
CA THR A 58 4.58 -9.98 -16.69
C THR A 58 4.54 -8.62 -16.02
N VAL A 59 5.45 -7.72 -16.41
CA VAL A 59 5.52 -6.35 -15.87
C VAL A 59 4.20 -5.59 -16.10
N ALA A 60 3.58 -5.79 -17.26
CA ALA A 60 2.30 -5.18 -17.60
C ALA A 60 1.12 -5.75 -16.80
N GLY A 61 1.29 -6.92 -16.19
CA GLY A 61 0.32 -7.57 -15.31
C GLY A 61 0.45 -7.28 -13.84
N VAL A 62 1.44 -6.48 -13.43
CA VAL A 62 1.61 -6.11 -12.03
C VAL A 62 0.57 -5.06 -11.66
N SER A 63 -0.10 -5.29 -10.54
CA SER A 63 -0.97 -4.32 -9.89
C SER A 63 -0.36 -3.83 -8.59
N GLY A 64 -0.81 -2.66 -8.14
CA GLY A 64 -0.31 -2.07 -6.92
C GLY A 64 -1.40 -1.40 -6.08
N PHE A 65 -1.10 -1.26 -4.80
CA PHE A 65 -1.87 -0.42 -3.89
C PHE A 65 -0.89 0.30 -2.98
N GLN A 66 -0.83 1.62 -3.07
CA GLN A 66 -0.03 2.43 -2.17
C GLN A 66 -0.90 3.05 -1.09
N VAL A 67 -0.38 3.09 0.12
CA VAL A 67 -0.99 3.78 1.25
C VAL A 67 0.07 4.60 1.96
N GLN A 68 -0.29 5.84 2.28
CA GLN A 68 0.47 6.70 3.16
C GLN A 68 -0.24 6.72 4.52
N ILE A 69 0.52 6.54 5.60
CA ILE A 69 0.02 6.46 6.98
C ILE A 69 0.84 7.38 7.86
N GLY A 70 0.17 8.13 8.73
CA GLY A 70 0.82 8.94 9.74
C GLY A 70 -0.11 10.01 10.31
N LYS A 71 0.43 11.20 10.54
CA LYS A 71 -0.34 12.35 11.04
C LYS A 71 -0.21 13.53 10.10
N ARG A 72 -1.33 14.20 9.84
CA ARG A 72 -1.44 15.38 8.98
C ARG A 72 -0.98 15.07 7.55
N ILE A 73 -1.57 14.04 6.95
CA ILE A 73 -1.33 13.72 5.53
C ILE A 73 -2.07 14.76 4.68
N TYR A 74 -1.31 15.52 3.89
CA TYR A 74 -1.83 16.50 2.93
C TYR A 74 -1.48 16.05 1.52
N SER A 75 -2.22 15.08 0.99
CA SER A 75 -2.10 14.67 -0.42
C SER A 75 -3.39 14.99 -1.16
N SER A 76 -3.28 15.35 -2.44
CA SER A 76 -4.44 15.70 -3.28
C SER A 76 -5.29 14.51 -3.72
N GLY A 77 -4.85 13.26 -3.47
CA GLY A 77 -5.53 12.05 -3.93
C GLY A 77 -5.44 11.88 -5.43
#